data_AF-A0A920RNV2-F1
#
_entry.id   AF-A0A920RNV2-F1
#
_cell.length_a   1.000
_cell.length_b   1.000
_cell.length_c   1.000
_cell.angle_alpha   90.00
_cell.angle_beta   90.00
_cell.angle_gamma   90.00
#
_symmetry.space_group_name_H-M   'P 1'
#
loop_
_entity.id
_entity.type
_entity.pdbx_description
1 polymer ?
#
loop_
_entity_poly.entity_id
_entity_poly.type
_entity_poly.pdbx_seq_one_letter_code
_entity_poly.pdbx_strand_id
1 'polypeptide(L)'
;MTRAFRRDEIGGQHNPEFTMVEWYAPGSTYLLQMDLVETLVRGVAEVAPRCPPWMALPTSGEPFGRLSYDEAFVRSLGVEVLGRSTDELVQLAGRELDAVPDSLEASDRDGWLNLLLAERVEPTLGKDHPEFLYDFPSSQAALSRIRRGEVDVAERMELYIDGLEICNGYQELTDADELAGRMGEQSQRRASAGRRSLPVTSRLESLSGRDCPTVPGWHWGSTAW
;
A
#
# COMPACT_ATOMS: atom_id res chain seq x y z
N MET A 1 -8.16 14.15 9.27
CA MET A 1 -9.02 14.40 8.08
C MET A 1 -8.56 15.69 7.42
N THR A 2 -8.17 15.63 6.15
CA THR A 2 -7.65 16.79 5.40
C THR A 2 -8.04 16.69 3.92
N ARG A 3 -7.92 17.80 3.19
CA ARG A 3 -7.88 17.76 1.73
C ARG A 3 -6.45 17.46 1.29
N ALA A 4 -6.33 16.57 0.32
CA ALA A 4 -5.07 16.19 -0.31
C ALA A 4 -5.16 16.47 -1.81
N PHE A 5 -4.00 16.75 -2.42
CA PHE A 5 -3.92 17.24 -3.79
C PHE A 5 -2.90 16.44 -4.58
N ARG A 6 -3.31 15.89 -5.72
CA ARG A 6 -2.45 15.16 -6.66
C ARG A 6 -2.65 15.72 -8.07
N ARG A 7 -1.59 16.23 -8.68
CA ARG A 7 -1.68 17.07 -9.90
C ARG A 7 -2.13 16.29 -11.13
N ASP A 8 -1.65 15.06 -11.29
CA ASP A 8 -1.69 14.34 -12.58
C ASP A 8 -2.58 13.08 -12.55
N GLU A 9 -3.38 12.90 -11.49
CA GLU A 9 -4.29 11.76 -11.32
C GLU A 9 -5.74 12.19 -11.62
N ILE A 10 -6.12 12.09 -12.90
CA ILE A 10 -7.49 12.40 -13.38
C ILE A 10 -8.06 11.16 -14.07
N GLY A 11 -9.18 10.64 -13.56
CA GLY A 11 -9.86 9.47 -14.13
C GLY A 11 -11.21 9.21 -13.47
N GLY A 12 -11.88 8.13 -13.86
CA GLY A 12 -13.21 7.78 -13.32
C GLY A 12 -13.23 7.54 -11.79
N GLN A 13 -12.08 7.26 -11.21
CA GLN A 13 -11.87 7.02 -9.77
C GLN A 13 -10.89 8.01 -9.13
N HIS A 14 -10.35 8.97 -9.90
CA HIS A 14 -9.28 9.87 -9.45
C HIS A 14 -9.65 11.32 -9.69
N ASN A 15 -9.64 12.12 -8.61
CA ASN A 15 -9.83 13.55 -8.66
C ASN A 15 -8.59 14.26 -8.11
N PRO A 16 -8.11 15.36 -8.73
CA PRO A 16 -6.91 16.07 -8.25
C PRO A 16 -6.99 16.58 -6.82
N GLU A 17 -8.20 16.72 -6.28
CA GLU A 17 -8.47 17.08 -4.89
C GLU A 17 -9.43 16.07 -4.26
N PHE A 18 -9.02 15.43 -3.17
CA PHE A 18 -9.80 14.44 -2.46
C PHE A 18 -9.70 14.64 -0.95
N THR A 19 -10.61 14.02 -0.22
CA THR A 19 -10.62 14.07 1.24
C THR A 19 -10.03 12.79 1.77
N MET A 20 -9.16 12.90 2.76
CA MET A 20 -8.47 11.77 3.34
C MET A 20 -8.52 11.81 4.85
N VAL A 21 -8.74 10.66 5.48
CA VAL A 21 -8.54 10.49 6.93
C VAL A 21 -7.27 9.69 7.15
N GLU A 22 -6.33 10.32 7.84
CA GLU A 22 -5.10 9.73 8.35
C GLU A 22 -5.09 9.87 9.86
N TRP A 23 -4.79 8.77 10.54
CA TRP A 23 -4.58 8.69 11.98
C TRP A 23 -3.39 7.82 12.24
N TYR A 24 -2.96 7.83 13.50
CA TYR A 24 -1.65 7.40 13.97
C TYR A 24 -1.87 6.70 15.33
N ALA A 25 -1.38 5.46 15.50
CA ALA A 25 -1.68 4.61 16.69
C ALA A 25 -0.43 3.94 17.33
N PRO A 26 0.11 4.48 18.45
CA PRO A 26 1.25 3.90 19.17
C PRO A 26 0.92 2.55 19.79
N GLY A 27 1.90 1.65 19.81
CA GLY A 27 1.74 0.33 20.41
C GLY A 27 0.83 -0.63 19.64
N SER A 28 0.29 -0.21 18.49
CA SER A 28 -0.46 -1.07 17.58
C SER A 28 0.45 -1.71 16.54
N THR A 29 0.01 -2.85 16.02
CA THR A 29 0.57 -3.48 14.81
C THR A 29 -0.32 -3.18 13.61
N TYR A 30 0.21 -3.27 12.38
CA TYR A 30 -0.60 -3.14 11.16
C TYR A 30 -1.73 -4.19 11.08
N LEU A 31 -1.54 -5.39 11.64
CA LEU A 31 -2.58 -6.43 11.73
C LEU A 31 -3.75 -5.99 12.64
N LEU A 32 -3.46 -5.39 13.80
CA LEU A 32 -4.50 -4.83 14.67
C LEU A 32 -5.21 -3.63 14.02
N GLN A 33 -4.52 -2.91 13.14
CA GLN A 33 -5.14 -1.83 12.39
C GLN A 33 -6.08 -2.33 11.29
N MET A 34 -5.89 -3.54 10.75
CA MET A 34 -6.91 -4.16 9.87
C MET A 34 -8.22 -4.36 10.63
N ASP A 35 -8.17 -4.83 11.89
CA ASP A 35 -9.37 -4.99 12.73
C ASP A 35 -10.07 -3.64 12.99
N LEU A 36 -9.29 -2.58 13.24
CA LEU A 36 -9.81 -1.23 13.44
C LEU A 36 -10.45 -0.68 12.16
N VAL A 37 -9.79 -0.83 11.00
CA VAL A 37 -10.32 -0.39 9.71
C VAL A 37 -11.61 -1.12 9.38
N GLU A 38 -11.68 -2.43 9.60
CA GLU A 38 -12.93 -3.19 9.43
C GLU A 38 -14.04 -2.62 10.32
N THR A 39 -13.76 -2.39 11.60
CA THR A 39 -14.73 -1.81 12.54
C THR A 39 -15.22 -0.44 12.08
N LEU A 40 -14.30 0.42 11.62
CA LEU A 40 -14.61 1.75 11.12
C LEU A 40 -15.50 1.68 9.87
N VAL A 41 -15.14 0.83 8.90
CA VAL A 41 -15.87 0.67 7.63
C VAL A 41 -17.30 0.17 7.90
N ARG A 42 -17.47 -0.83 8.78
CA ARG A 42 -18.81 -1.31 9.17
C ARG A 42 -19.62 -0.21 9.86
N GLY A 43 -19.02 0.51 10.81
CA GLY A 43 -19.68 1.61 11.51
C GLY A 43 -20.13 2.73 10.57
N VAL A 44 -19.31 3.07 9.57
CA VAL A 44 -19.69 4.05 8.53
C VAL A 44 -20.86 3.53 7.69
N ALA A 45 -20.81 2.27 7.25
CA ALA A 45 -21.88 1.66 6.46
C ALA A 45 -23.23 1.60 7.23
N GLU A 46 -23.21 1.42 8.55
CA GLU A 46 -24.42 1.45 9.39
C GLU A 46 -25.07 2.84 9.45
N VAL A 47 -24.26 3.90 9.57
CA VAL A 47 -24.78 5.28 9.76
C VAL A 47 -24.98 6.04 8.45
N ALA A 48 -24.43 5.54 7.35
CA ALA A 48 -24.51 6.13 6.02
C ALA A 48 -25.44 5.30 5.10
N PRO A 49 -26.79 5.44 5.21
CA PRO A 49 -27.77 4.71 4.40
C PRO A 49 -27.74 5.05 2.90
N ARG A 50 -26.78 5.88 2.46
CA ARG A 50 -26.55 6.30 1.07
C ARG A 50 -25.18 5.87 0.54
N CYS A 51 -24.56 4.84 1.10
CA CYS A 51 -23.45 4.18 0.42
C CYS A 51 -23.89 3.85 -1.02
N PRO A 52 -23.04 4.11 -2.02
CA PRO A 52 -23.34 3.73 -3.39
C PRO A 52 -23.76 2.25 -3.46
N PRO A 53 -24.64 1.83 -4.39
CA PRO A 53 -25.09 0.44 -4.47
C PRO A 53 -23.95 -0.59 -4.59
N TRP A 54 -22.80 -0.19 -5.16
CA TRP A 54 -21.58 -1.01 -5.25
C TRP A 54 -20.81 -1.13 -3.91
N MET A 55 -21.12 -0.28 -2.94
CA MET A 55 -20.60 -0.27 -1.57
C MET A 55 -21.67 -0.76 -0.58
N ALA A 56 -22.59 -1.64 -1.02
CA ALA A 56 -23.53 -2.32 -0.13
C ALA A 56 -22.77 -3.32 0.75
N LEU A 57 -22.02 -2.79 1.72
CA LEU A 57 -21.18 -3.58 2.59
C LEU A 57 -22.05 -4.29 3.64
N PRO A 58 -21.79 -5.57 3.93
CA PRO A 58 -22.43 -6.22 5.05
C PRO A 58 -22.02 -5.49 6.34
N THR A 59 -22.99 -4.90 7.03
CA THR A 59 -22.77 -4.23 8.33
C THR A 59 -22.50 -5.23 9.46
N SER A 60 -22.83 -6.50 9.24
CA SER A 60 -22.51 -7.63 10.12
C SER A 60 -22.17 -8.86 9.26
N GLY A 61 -21.34 -9.78 9.78
CA GLY A 61 -20.97 -10.99 9.04
C GLY A 61 -19.59 -11.51 9.40
N GLU A 62 -19.02 -12.30 8.49
CA GLU A 62 -17.65 -12.81 8.59
C GLU A 62 -16.63 -11.66 8.53
N PRO A 63 -15.45 -11.81 9.17
CA PRO A 63 -14.36 -10.83 9.09
C PRO A 63 -13.97 -10.51 7.65
N PHE A 64 -13.40 -9.33 7.42
CA PHE A 64 -12.85 -8.98 6.10
C PHE A 64 -11.79 -9.99 5.70
N GLY A 65 -11.77 -10.32 4.40
CA GLY A 65 -10.78 -11.24 3.85
C GLY A 65 -9.38 -10.69 4.09
N ARG A 66 -8.39 -11.57 4.24
CA ARG A 66 -6.99 -11.20 4.41
C ARG A 66 -6.16 -12.12 3.53
N LEU A 67 -5.42 -11.52 2.60
CA LEU A 67 -4.49 -12.22 1.74
C LEU A 67 -3.14 -11.51 1.78
N SER A 68 -2.10 -12.28 2.04
CA SER A 68 -0.75 -11.81 1.75
C SER A 68 -0.59 -11.60 0.25
N TYR A 69 0.40 -10.79 -0.12
CA TYR A 69 0.70 -10.47 -1.51
C TYR A 69 0.89 -11.75 -2.34
N ASP A 70 1.66 -12.70 -1.83
CA ASP A 70 1.87 -13.98 -2.52
C ASP A 70 0.60 -14.84 -2.58
N GLU A 71 -0.22 -14.91 -1.52
CA GLU A 71 -1.49 -15.64 -1.57
C GLU A 71 -2.45 -15.05 -2.62
N ALA A 72 -2.47 -13.73 -2.78
CA ALA A 72 -3.30 -13.07 -3.79
C ALA A 72 -2.84 -13.41 -5.22
N PHE A 73 -1.52 -13.50 -5.45
CA PHE A 73 -0.96 -13.95 -6.72
C PHE A 73 -1.16 -15.46 -6.95
N VAL A 74 -1.07 -16.29 -5.90
CA VAL A 74 -1.40 -17.72 -5.99
C VAL A 74 -2.86 -17.93 -6.35
N ARG A 75 -3.78 -17.17 -5.74
CA ARG A 75 -5.20 -17.23 -6.08
C ARG A 75 -5.47 -16.86 -7.54
N SER A 76 -4.80 -15.83 -8.04
CA SER A 76 -5.09 -15.25 -9.35
C SER A 76 -4.35 -15.94 -10.50
N LEU A 77 -3.11 -16.37 -10.26
CA LEU A 77 -2.17 -16.89 -11.28
C LEU A 77 -1.54 -18.23 -10.89
N GLY A 78 -1.79 -18.76 -9.70
CA GLY A 78 -1.23 -20.03 -9.22
C GLY A 78 0.24 -19.97 -8.81
N VAL A 79 0.81 -18.78 -8.58
CA VAL A 79 2.25 -18.58 -8.42
C VAL A 79 2.61 -17.51 -7.36
N GLU A 80 3.63 -17.75 -6.51
CA GLU A 80 4.17 -16.77 -5.53
C GLU A 80 5.25 -15.82 -6.10
N VAL A 81 5.01 -14.53 -6.20
CA VAL A 81 5.89 -13.62 -6.92
C VAL A 81 7.04 -13.02 -6.11
N LEU A 82 6.93 -12.94 -4.77
CA LEU A 82 7.90 -12.19 -3.97
C LEU A 82 9.31 -12.80 -4.00
N GLY A 83 9.41 -14.13 -4.01
CA GLY A 83 10.67 -14.87 -4.09
C GLY A 83 11.26 -15.01 -5.49
N ARG A 84 10.52 -14.65 -6.55
CA ARG A 84 10.98 -14.81 -7.94
C ARG A 84 11.99 -13.75 -8.35
N SER A 85 12.89 -14.08 -9.26
CA SER A 85 13.77 -13.11 -9.92
C SER A 85 13.01 -12.17 -10.86
N THR A 86 13.62 -11.04 -11.24
CA THR A 86 13.00 -10.11 -12.20
C THR A 86 12.76 -10.76 -13.56
N ASP A 87 13.69 -11.58 -14.04
CA ASP A 87 13.53 -12.29 -15.32
C ASP A 87 12.32 -13.25 -15.31
N GLU A 88 12.07 -13.91 -14.18
CA GLU A 88 10.88 -14.76 -14.02
C GLU A 88 9.58 -13.94 -14.01
N LEU A 89 9.58 -12.73 -13.44
CA LEU A 89 8.44 -11.82 -13.48
C LEU A 89 8.17 -11.31 -14.90
N VAL A 90 9.22 -10.97 -15.66
CA VAL A 90 9.12 -10.59 -17.08
C VAL A 90 8.50 -11.74 -17.89
N GLN A 91 8.97 -12.97 -17.67
CA GLN A 91 8.42 -14.15 -18.35
C GLN A 91 6.96 -14.41 -17.96
N LEU A 92 6.62 -14.24 -16.68
CA LEU A 92 5.24 -14.35 -16.20
C LEU A 92 4.37 -13.30 -16.89
N ALA A 93 4.78 -12.03 -16.89
CA ALA A 93 4.05 -10.96 -17.57
C ALA A 93 3.86 -11.23 -19.08
N GLY A 94 4.88 -11.73 -19.77
CA GLY A 94 4.77 -12.09 -21.19
C GLY A 94 3.83 -13.27 -21.49
N ARG A 95 3.52 -14.11 -20.51
CA ARG A 95 2.50 -15.18 -20.65
C ARG A 95 1.12 -14.71 -20.25
N GLU A 96 1.05 -13.94 -19.17
CA GLU A 96 -0.21 -13.61 -18.51
C GLU A 96 -0.79 -12.29 -19.00
N LEU A 97 -0.08 -11.40 -19.69
CA LEU A 97 -0.61 -10.09 -20.09
C LEU A 97 -0.74 -9.96 -21.61
N ASP A 98 -1.80 -9.30 -22.06
CA ASP A 98 -2.04 -9.06 -23.49
C ASP A 98 -1.12 -7.97 -24.05
N ALA A 99 -0.74 -7.01 -23.20
CA ALA A 99 0.14 -5.91 -23.57
C ALA A 99 1.01 -5.50 -22.37
N VAL A 100 2.23 -5.07 -22.67
CA VAL A 100 3.16 -4.50 -21.69
C VAL A 100 3.55 -3.10 -22.20
N PRO A 101 3.59 -2.07 -21.33
CA PRO A 101 4.03 -0.74 -21.73
C PRO A 101 5.48 -0.75 -22.22
N ASP A 102 5.75 -0.17 -23.40
CA ASP A 102 7.12 -0.03 -23.95
C ASP A 102 8.08 0.73 -23.02
N SER A 103 7.53 1.56 -22.12
CA SER A 103 8.29 2.33 -21.14
C SER A 103 8.76 1.51 -19.93
N LEU A 104 8.26 0.28 -19.76
CA LEU A 104 8.63 -0.56 -18.62
C LEU A 104 9.96 -1.27 -18.91
N GLU A 105 11.01 -0.90 -18.18
CA GLU A 105 12.32 -1.51 -18.33
C GLU A 105 12.34 -2.94 -17.77
N ALA A 106 13.01 -3.86 -18.46
CA ALA A 106 13.13 -5.26 -18.01
C ALA A 106 13.77 -5.39 -16.62
N SER A 107 14.61 -4.44 -16.21
CA SER A 107 15.22 -4.40 -14.88
C SER A 107 14.32 -3.85 -13.77
N ASP A 108 13.19 -3.22 -14.10
CA ASP A 108 12.29 -2.58 -13.14
C ASP A 108 11.36 -3.60 -12.47
N ARG A 109 11.91 -4.35 -11.50
CA ARG A 109 11.16 -5.34 -10.71
C ARG A 109 9.84 -4.80 -10.16
N ASP A 110 9.86 -3.62 -9.56
CA ASP A 110 8.67 -3.05 -8.93
C ASP A 110 7.62 -2.68 -9.97
N GLY A 111 8.05 -2.16 -11.13
CA GLY A 111 7.17 -1.93 -12.27
C GLY A 111 6.48 -3.20 -12.76
N TRP A 112 7.19 -4.33 -12.85
CA TRP A 112 6.59 -5.63 -13.22
C TRP A 112 5.61 -6.15 -12.18
N LEU A 113 5.95 -6.07 -10.89
CA LEU A 113 5.05 -6.46 -9.80
C LEU A 113 3.77 -5.61 -9.80
N ASN A 114 3.90 -4.29 -9.96
CA ASN A 114 2.77 -3.38 -10.03
C ASN A 114 1.88 -3.65 -11.25
N LEU A 115 2.48 -3.88 -12.43
CA LEU A 115 1.72 -4.19 -13.64
C LEU A 115 0.94 -5.51 -13.48
N LEU A 116 1.58 -6.57 -12.99
CA LEU A 116 0.91 -7.85 -12.76
C LEU A 116 -0.18 -7.74 -11.69
N LEU A 117 0.08 -7.01 -10.60
CA LEU A 117 -0.90 -6.77 -9.54
C LEU A 117 -2.14 -6.08 -10.12
N ALA A 118 -1.95 -4.96 -10.83
CA ALA A 118 -3.04 -4.16 -11.39
C ALA A 118 -3.88 -4.92 -12.42
N GLU A 119 -3.24 -5.73 -13.27
CA GLU A 119 -3.95 -6.40 -14.37
C GLU A 119 -4.57 -7.75 -13.96
N ARG A 120 -3.99 -8.45 -12.97
CA ARG A 120 -4.39 -9.83 -12.64
C ARG A 120 -4.88 -10.03 -11.23
N VAL A 121 -4.51 -9.18 -10.27
CA VAL A 121 -4.87 -9.36 -8.86
C VAL A 121 -5.93 -8.36 -8.43
N GLU A 122 -5.69 -7.05 -8.57
CA GLU A 122 -6.63 -5.98 -8.14
C GLU A 122 -8.07 -6.17 -8.65
N PRO A 123 -8.31 -6.60 -9.91
CA PRO A 123 -9.67 -6.81 -10.41
C PRO A 123 -10.42 -7.94 -9.68
N THR A 124 -9.73 -8.79 -8.92
CA THR A 124 -10.30 -9.89 -8.14
C THR A 124 -10.55 -9.52 -6.67
N LEU A 125 -9.83 -8.53 -6.16
CA LEU A 125 -9.86 -8.17 -4.74
C LEU A 125 -11.19 -7.49 -4.39
N GLY A 126 -11.78 -7.87 -3.26
CA GLY A 126 -12.94 -7.15 -2.73
C GLY A 126 -14.26 -7.38 -3.49
N LYS A 127 -14.33 -8.30 -4.47
CA LYS A 127 -15.50 -8.47 -5.37
C LYS A 127 -16.73 -9.03 -4.67
N ASP A 128 -16.56 -10.11 -3.90
CA ASP A 128 -17.67 -10.72 -3.15
C ASP A 128 -17.79 -10.14 -1.75
N HIS A 129 -16.66 -9.73 -1.16
CA HIS A 129 -16.55 -9.21 0.20
C HIS A 129 -15.27 -8.38 0.35
N PRO A 130 -15.22 -7.34 1.19
CA PRO A 130 -14.01 -6.55 1.42
C PRO A 130 -12.82 -7.42 1.82
N GLU A 131 -11.66 -7.08 1.27
CA GLU A 131 -10.46 -7.90 1.40
C GLU A 131 -9.22 -7.03 1.56
N PHE A 132 -8.41 -7.36 2.57
CA PHE A 132 -7.10 -6.79 2.79
C PHE A 132 -6.06 -7.54 1.97
N LEU A 133 -5.27 -6.81 1.20
CA LEU A 133 -3.99 -7.25 0.65
C LEU A 133 -2.88 -6.80 1.60
N TYR A 134 -1.94 -7.65 1.98
CA TYR A 134 -0.87 -7.27 2.91
C TYR A 134 0.46 -7.97 2.65
N ASP A 135 1.52 -7.59 3.38
CA ASP A 135 2.88 -8.14 3.21
C ASP A 135 3.45 -7.89 1.80
N PHE A 136 3.47 -6.61 1.41
CA PHE A 136 3.97 -6.16 0.12
C PHE A 136 5.46 -6.47 -0.07
N PRO A 137 5.98 -6.42 -1.31
CA PRO A 137 7.42 -6.54 -1.56
C PRO A 137 8.22 -5.54 -0.73
N SER A 138 9.33 -5.98 -0.13
CA SER A 138 10.20 -5.11 0.67
C SER A 138 10.75 -3.89 -0.10
N SER A 139 10.93 -4.00 -1.42
CA SER A 139 11.29 -2.87 -2.30
C SER A 139 10.22 -1.78 -2.34
N GLN A 140 8.96 -2.12 -2.08
CA GLN A 140 7.81 -1.23 -2.03
C GLN A 140 7.48 -0.75 -0.61
N ALA A 141 8.42 -0.91 0.34
CA ALA A 141 8.21 -0.53 1.72
C ALA A 141 8.04 0.99 1.90
N ALA A 142 8.75 1.83 1.13
CA ALA A 142 8.78 3.28 1.35
C ALA A 142 9.03 3.65 2.84
N LEU A 143 7.98 4.04 3.56
CA LEU A 143 7.98 4.38 4.99
C LEU A 143 7.67 3.19 5.93
N SER A 144 7.30 2.04 5.37
CA SER A 144 6.97 0.83 6.10
C SER A 144 8.20 0.11 6.65
N ARG A 145 8.05 -0.51 7.82
CA ARG A 145 8.99 -1.47 8.40
C ARG A 145 9.08 -2.71 7.51
N ILE A 146 10.31 -3.20 7.31
CA ILE A 146 10.54 -4.48 6.64
C ILE A 146 10.62 -5.57 7.71
N ARG A 147 9.79 -6.60 7.58
CA ARG A 147 9.91 -7.84 8.35
C ARG A 147 10.81 -8.80 7.58
N ARG A 148 11.91 -9.22 8.24
CA ARG A 148 12.89 -10.15 7.66
C ARG A 148 12.41 -11.59 7.78
N GLY A 149 12.67 -12.40 6.76
CA GLY A 149 12.23 -13.80 6.72
C GLY A 149 12.94 -14.60 5.62
N GLU A 150 12.30 -15.68 5.14
CA GLU A 150 12.75 -16.37 3.91
C GLU A 150 12.64 -15.44 2.70
N VAL A 151 11.56 -14.67 2.65
CA VAL A 151 11.37 -13.53 1.77
C VAL A 151 11.05 -12.31 2.62
N ASP A 152 11.78 -11.22 2.38
CA ASP A 152 11.58 -9.96 3.10
C ASP A 152 10.33 -9.24 2.59
N VAL A 153 9.46 -8.85 3.52
CA VAL A 153 8.19 -8.18 3.22
C VAL A 153 8.09 -6.83 3.90
N ALA A 154 7.45 -5.89 3.23
CA ALA A 154 6.99 -4.64 3.81
C ALA A 154 5.71 -4.90 4.61
N GLU A 155 5.67 -4.48 5.86
CA GLU A 155 4.47 -4.56 6.70
C GLU A 155 3.48 -3.46 6.32
N ARG A 156 2.92 -3.60 5.12
CA ARG A 156 1.92 -2.74 4.50
C ARG A 156 0.67 -3.56 4.25
N MET A 157 -0.46 -2.87 4.28
CA MET A 157 -1.76 -3.41 3.94
C MET A 157 -2.58 -2.41 3.14
N GLU A 158 -3.47 -2.92 2.32
CA GLU A 158 -4.45 -2.15 1.56
C GLU A 158 -5.80 -2.85 1.67
N LEU A 159 -6.88 -2.10 1.86
CA LEU A 159 -8.25 -2.62 1.81
C LEU A 159 -8.85 -2.35 0.44
N TYR A 160 -9.34 -3.41 -0.18
CA TYR A 160 -10.07 -3.34 -1.45
C TYR A 160 -11.55 -3.65 -1.26
N ILE A 161 -12.39 -2.88 -1.96
CA ILE A 161 -13.84 -3.07 -2.04
C ILE A 161 -14.25 -2.94 -3.51
N ASP A 162 -14.83 -4.00 -4.09
CA ASP A 162 -15.18 -4.10 -5.52
C ASP A 162 -14.00 -3.78 -6.47
N GLY A 163 -12.77 -4.16 -6.09
CA GLY A 163 -11.54 -3.88 -6.85
C GLY A 163 -11.04 -2.44 -6.73
N LEU A 164 -11.63 -1.62 -5.86
CA LEU A 164 -11.14 -0.27 -5.56
C LEU A 164 -10.36 -0.27 -4.24
N GLU A 165 -9.15 0.29 -4.26
CA GLU A 165 -8.39 0.59 -3.05
C GLU A 165 -9.10 1.69 -2.25
N ILE A 166 -9.57 1.36 -1.05
CA ILE A 166 -10.28 2.31 -0.17
C ILE A 166 -9.38 2.77 0.97
N CYS A 167 -8.44 1.93 1.41
CA CYS A 167 -7.54 2.22 2.51
C CYS A 167 -6.15 1.71 2.18
N ASN A 168 -5.12 2.52 2.40
CA ASN A 168 -3.74 2.06 2.52
C ASN A 168 -3.31 2.22 3.98
N GLY A 169 -2.48 1.32 4.52
CA GLY A 169 -1.76 1.60 5.75
C GLY A 169 -0.58 0.67 5.99
N TYR A 170 0.30 1.03 6.93
CA TYR A 170 1.54 0.29 7.16
C TYR A 170 2.06 0.43 8.59
N GLN A 171 2.89 -0.52 8.99
CA GLN A 171 3.74 -0.40 10.16
C GLN A 171 4.86 0.59 9.84
N GLU A 172 4.92 1.73 10.52
CA GLU A 172 5.98 2.72 10.27
C GLU A 172 7.38 2.21 10.60
N LEU A 173 8.33 2.67 9.80
CA LEU A 173 9.75 2.62 10.11
C LEU A 173 10.10 3.68 11.14
N THR A 174 10.52 3.24 12.33
CA THR A 174 10.93 4.13 13.43
C THR A 174 12.43 4.37 13.51
N ASP A 175 13.22 3.66 12.70
CA ASP A 175 14.67 3.84 12.64
C ASP A 175 14.99 5.07 11.77
N ALA A 176 15.57 6.09 12.40
CA ALA A 176 15.84 7.37 11.77
C ALA A 176 16.95 7.30 10.71
N ASP A 177 17.97 6.48 10.93
CA ASP A 177 19.09 6.32 10.02
C ASP A 177 18.64 5.55 8.77
N GLU A 178 17.85 4.48 8.96
CA GLU A 178 17.26 3.75 7.85
C GLU A 178 16.30 4.64 7.03
N LEU A 179 15.47 5.43 7.71
CA LEU A 179 14.55 6.36 7.05
C LEU A 179 15.31 7.40 6.21
N ALA A 180 16.36 8.02 6.78
CA ALA A 180 17.18 9.00 6.08
C ALA A 180 17.87 8.39 4.86
N GLY A 181 18.39 7.15 4.98
CA GLY A 181 18.96 6.40 3.87
C GLY A 181 17.95 6.22 2.71
N ARG A 182 16.75 5.73 3.03
CA ARG A 182 15.67 5.53 2.04
C ARG A 182 15.23 6.84 1.39
N MET A 183 15.11 7.92 2.15
CA MET A 183 14.80 9.26 1.61
C MET A 183 15.88 9.75 0.65
N GLY A 184 17.15 9.50 0.98
CA GLY A 184 18.30 9.80 0.10
C GLY A 184 18.22 9.07 -1.23
N GLU A 185 17.97 7.76 -1.21
CA GLU A 185 17.79 6.95 -2.43
C GLU A 185 16.60 7.41 -3.27
N GLN A 186 15.45 7.66 -2.64
CA GLN A 186 14.26 8.13 -3.35
C GLN A 186 14.50 9.49 -4.00
N SER A 187 15.22 10.39 -3.31
CA SER A 187 15.60 11.70 -3.85
C SER A 187 16.50 11.57 -5.08
N GLN A 188 17.48 10.65 -5.04
CA GLN A 188 18.36 10.34 -6.17
C GLN A 188 17.58 9.79 -7.37
N ARG A 189 16.69 8.80 -7.15
CA ARG A 189 15.83 8.24 -8.22
C ARG A 189 14.91 9.30 -8.84
N ARG A 190 14.38 10.23 -8.03
CA ARG A 190 13.57 11.35 -8.55
C ARG A 190 14.41 12.31 -9.39
N ALA A 191 15.62 12.63 -8.94
CA ALA A 191 16.54 13.50 -9.66
C ALA A 191 16.95 12.90 -11.01
N SER A 192 17.26 11.60 -11.06
CA SER A 192 17.59 10.91 -12.32
C SER A 192 16.39 10.85 -13.28
N ALA A 193 15.17 10.80 -12.77
CA ALA A 193 13.93 10.87 -13.56
C ALA A 193 13.51 12.31 -13.93
N GLY A 194 14.34 13.32 -13.68
CA GLY A 194 14.03 14.73 -13.97
C GLY A 194 12.90 15.33 -13.12
N ARG A 195 12.48 14.64 -12.05
CA ARG A 195 11.44 15.09 -11.13
C ARG A 195 12.05 15.91 -10.01
N ARG A 196 11.30 16.89 -9.48
CA ARG A 196 11.73 17.70 -8.34
C ARG A 196 12.08 16.79 -7.16
N SER A 197 13.27 16.98 -6.57
CA SER A 197 13.68 16.29 -5.36
C SER A 197 12.69 16.55 -4.22
N LEU A 198 12.52 15.57 -3.36
CA LEU A 198 11.80 15.79 -2.11
C LEU A 198 12.68 16.67 -1.22
N PRO A 199 12.10 17.60 -0.44
CA PRO A 199 12.89 18.38 0.52
C PRO A 199 13.52 17.41 1.52
N VAL A 200 14.85 17.24 1.42
CA VAL A 200 15.64 16.34 2.28
C VAL A 200 15.60 16.82 3.73
N THR A 201 15.48 18.13 3.96
CA THR A 201 15.28 18.70 5.30
C THR A 201 13.82 18.60 5.73
N SER A 202 13.37 17.37 6.00
CA SER A 202 12.10 17.17 6.70
C SER A 202 12.28 17.48 8.18
N ARG A 203 11.32 18.20 8.78
CA ARG A 203 11.25 18.32 10.25
C ARG A 203 11.19 16.94 10.94
N LEU A 204 10.80 15.86 10.23
CA LEU A 204 10.87 14.48 10.73
C LEU A 204 12.28 14.06 11.16
N GLU A 205 13.32 14.36 10.36
CA GLU A 205 14.70 13.99 10.70
C GLU A 205 15.15 14.70 11.97
N SER A 206 14.77 15.99 12.11
CA SER A 206 15.13 16.81 13.28
C SER A 206 14.44 16.42 14.59
N LEU A 207 13.34 15.65 14.53
CA LEU A 207 12.62 15.13 15.68
C LEU A 207 13.20 13.81 16.21
N SER A 208 13.97 13.10 15.38
CA SER A 208 14.53 11.79 15.73
C SER A 208 15.82 11.87 16.57
N GLY A 209 16.46 13.06 16.65
CA GLY A 209 17.78 13.24 17.25
C GLY A 209 17.88 14.17 18.47
N ARG A 210 16.77 14.70 19.00
CA ARG A 210 16.74 15.34 20.33
C ARG A 210 16.23 14.33 21.34
N ASP A 211 16.52 14.51 22.63
CA ASP A 211 15.96 13.78 23.79
C ASP A 211 14.42 13.76 23.78
N CYS A 212 13.85 13.09 22.79
CA CYS A 212 12.64 12.34 22.92
C CYS A 212 13.02 11.29 23.96
N PRO A 213 12.18 11.02 24.98
CA PRO A 213 12.32 9.78 25.72
C PRO A 213 12.51 8.64 24.70
N THR A 214 13.09 7.52 25.09
CA THR A 214 12.78 6.28 24.38
C THR A 214 11.26 6.10 24.41
N VAL A 215 10.56 6.67 23.42
CA VAL A 215 9.12 6.54 23.22
C VAL A 215 8.98 5.53 22.10
N PRO A 216 8.83 4.23 22.42
CA PRO A 216 8.48 3.27 21.41
C PRO A 216 7.08 3.63 20.90
N GLY A 217 6.93 3.73 19.58
CA GLY A 217 5.63 3.89 18.96
C GLY A 217 5.39 5.29 18.44
N TRP A 218 5.87 5.54 17.23
CA TRP A 218 5.06 6.29 16.29
C TRP A 218 4.93 5.53 14.99
N HIS A 219 3.81 5.50 14.29
CA HIS A 219 2.38 5.56 14.59
C HIS A 219 1.79 5.15 13.19
N TRP A 220 0.78 4.30 13.03
CA TRP A 220 0.25 3.90 11.70
C TRP A 220 -0.16 5.10 10.81
N GLY A 221 -0.04 5.07 9.48
CA GLY A 221 -0.66 6.07 8.61
C GLY A 221 -1.66 5.38 7.71
N SER A 222 -2.91 5.86 7.67
CA SER A 222 -3.85 5.41 6.64
C SER A 222 -4.36 6.51 5.77
N THR A 223 -4.62 6.12 4.55
CA THR A 223 -5.30 6.95 3.57
C THR A 223 -6.61 6.28 3.24
N ALA A 224 -7.72 6.77 3.80
CA ALA A 224 -9.06 6.40 3.35
C ALA A 224 -9.60 7.46 2.38
N TRP A 225 -10.05 7.03 1.19
CA TRP A 225 -10.56 7.89 0.11
C TRP A 225 -12.08 8.12 0.16
#